data_AF-A0A920H2G8-F1
#
_entry.id   AF-A0A920H2G8-F1
#
_cell.length_a   1.000
_cell.length_b   1.000
_cell.length_c   1.000
_cell.angle_alpha   90.00
_cell.angle_beta   90.00
_cell.angle_gamma   90.00
#
_symmetry.space_group_name_H-M   'P 1'
#
loop_
_entity.id
_entity.type
_entity.pdbx_description
1 polymer ?
#
loop_
_entity_poly.entity_id
_entity_poly.type
_entity_poly.pdbx_seq_one_letter_code
_entity_poly.pdbx_strand_id
1 'polypeptide(L)' 'MNLFKKGISEERLREVRSPAGLDIGARTPNEIAVSIVAEMISFRNNSSSMPMKLDEKLFKKIISNSK' A
#
# COMPACT_ATOMS: atom_id res chain seq x y z
N MET A 1 -18.51 -14.81 -4.40
CA MET A 1 -18.61 -14.94 -2.93
C MET A 1 -18.99 -16.37 -2.55
N ASN A 2 -18.06 -17.34 -2.66
CA ASN A 2 -18.38 -18.77 -2.50
C ASN A 2 -17.32 -19.54 -1.70
N LEU A 3 -16.47 -18.84 -0.94
CA LEU A 3 -15.34 -19.45 -0.23
C LEU A 3 -15.79 -20.20 1.03
N PHE A 4 -16.83 -19.71 1.71
CA PHE A 4 -17.50 -20.44 2.80
C PHE A 4 -18.08 -21.77 2.35
N LYS A 5 -18.73 -21.81 1.17
CA LYS A 5 -19.28 -23.07 0.61
C LYS A 5 -18.19 -24.05 0.18
N LYS A 6 -16.96 -23.58 -0.01
CA LYS A 6 -15.78 -24.41 -0.28
C LYS A 6 -15.09 -24.92 0.99
N GLY A 7 -15.67 -24.66 2.17
CA GLY A 7 -15.14 -25.15 3.45
C GLY A 7 -13.91 -24.39 3.97
N ILE A 8 -13.63 -23.18 3.46
CA ILE A 8 -12.56 -22.35 4.03
C ILE A 8 -13.04 -21.80 5.37
N SER A 9 -12.19 -21.92 6.40
CA SER A 9 -12.47 -21.41 7.74
C SER A 9 -12.62 -19.89 7.76
N GLU A 10 -13.44 -19.38 8.68
CA GLU A 10 -13.56 -17.94 8.92
C GLU A 10 -12.20 -17.29 9.24
N GLU A 11 -11.38 -17.98 10.02
CA GLU A 11 -10.07 -17.47 10.43
C GLU A 11 -9.16 -17.23 9.23
N ARG A 12 -9.10 -18.18 8.29
CA ARG A 12 -8.34 -18.02 7.05
C ARG A 12 -8.91 -16.91 6.15
N LEU A 13 -10.22 -16.71 6.17
CA LEU A 13 -10.86 -15.64 5.40
C LEU A 13 -10.55 -14.25 5.96
N ARG A 14 -10.34 -14.11 7.28
CA ARG A 14 -9.95 -12.83 7.91
C ARG A 14 -8.56 -12.37 7.47
N GLU A 15 -7.70 -13.28 7.02
CA GLU A 15 -6.37 -12.95 6.50
C GLU A 15 -6.41 -12.40 5.07
N VAL A 16 -7.53 -12.56 4.36
CA VAL A 16 -7.65 -12.14 2.96
C VAL A 16 -7.79 -10.62 2.88
N ARG A 17 -6.86 -9.97 2.19
CA ARG A 17 -6.99 -8.56 1.78
C ARG A 17 -7.70 -8.48 0.44
N SER A 18 -8.81 -7.75 0.41
CA SER A 18 -9.58 -7.50 -0.80
C SER A 18 -10.30 -6.15 -0.66
N PRO A 19 -10.25 -5.27 -1.68
CA PRO A 19 -9.53 -5.39 -2.96
C PRO A 19 -8.01 -5.51 -2.79
N ALA A 20 -7.34 -6.09 -3.79
CA ALA A 20 -5.87 -6.17 -3.81
C ALA A 20 -5.26 -4.88 -4.41
N GLY A 21 -4.14 -4.46 -3.86
CA GLY A 21 -3.39 -3.27 -4.24
C GLY A 21 -3.62 -2.07 -3.33
N LEU A 22 -2.66 -1.14 -3.35
CA LEU A 22 -2.80 0.17 -2.69
C LEU A 22 -3.86 1.02 -3.40
N ASP A 23 -4.60 1.81 -2.61
CA ASP A 23 -5.58 2.73 -3.17
C ASP A 23 -4.89 3.95 -3.82
N ILE A 24 -4.59 3.80 -5.10
CA ILE A 24 -4.00 4.84 -5.95
C ILE A 24 -5.00 5.37 -7.00
N GLY A 25 -6.29 5.02 -6.88
CA GLY A 25 -7.30 5.36 -7.88
C GLY A 25 -7.14 4.65 -9.23
N ALA A 26 -6.53 3.47 -9.25
CA ALA A 26 -6.25 2.69 -10.45
C ALA A 26 -7.52 2.34 -11.26
N ARG A 27 -7.44 2.51 -12.59
CA ARG A 27 -8.52 2.22 -13.56
C ARG A 27 -8.07 1.35 -14.72
N THR A 28 -6.80 1.49 -15.14
CA THR A 28 -6.24 0.69 -16.23
C THR A 28 -5.56 -0.58 -15.71
N PRO A 29 -5.41 -1.64 -16.52
CA PRO A 29 -4.68 -2.84 -16.11
C PRO A 29 -3.26 -2.56 -15.60
N ASN A 30 -2.58 -1.60 -16.22
CA ASN A 30 -1.23 -1.19 -15.83
C ASN A 30 -1.22 -0.50 -14.45
N GLU A 31 -2.20 0.37 -14.20
CA GLU A 31 -2.35 1.01 -12.87
C GLU A 31 -2.68 -0.02 -11.80
N ILE A 32 -3.53 -1.00 -12.10
CA ILE A 32 -3.87 -2.10 -11.18
C ILE A 32 -2.64 -2.96 -10.89
N ALA A 33 -1.81 -3.26 -11.90
CA ALA A 33 -0.57 -4.00 -11.68
C ALA A 33 0.39 -3.23 -10.76
N VAL A 34 0.52 -1.91 -10.96
CA VAL A 34 1.35 -1.06 -10.09
C VAL A 34 0.79 -1.02 -8.66
N SER A 35 -0.53 -0.90 -8.48
CA SER A 35 -1.13 -0.86 -7.14
C SER A 35 -0.86 -2.14 -6.35
N ILE A 36 -0.96 -3.31 -7.00
CA ILE A 36 -0.67 -4.62 -6.40
C ILE A 36 0.81 -4.74 -6.04
N VAL A 37 1.72 -4.38 -6.96
CA VAL A 37 3.16 -4.43 -6.70
C VAL A 37 3.56 -3.49 -5.57
N ALA A 38 2.95 -2.31 -5.49
CA ALA A 38 3.17 -1.37 -4.41
C ALA A 38 2.71 -1.93 -3.05
N GLU A 39 1.56 -2.61 -3.00
CA GLU A 39 1.10 -3.29 -1.78
C GLU A 39 2.09 -4.38 -1.34
N MET A 40 2.56 -5.21 -2.28
CA MET A 40 3.54 -6.28 -1.99
C MET A 40 4.84 -5.73 -1.41
N ILE A 41 5.38 -4.66 -2.01
CA ILE A 41 6.59 -4.00 -1.50
C ILE A 41 6.33 -3.41 -0.11
N SER A 42 5.19 -2.74 0.08
CA SER A 42 4.85 -2.12 1.36
C SER A 42 4.75 -3.15 2.49
N PHE A 43 4.12 -4.28 2.20
CA PHE A 43 4.01 -5.41 3.13
C PHE A 43 5.39 -5.99 3.46
N ARG A 44 6.22 -6.25 2.45
CA ARG A 44 7.57 -6.83 2.65
C ARG A 44 8.46 -5.93 3.50
N ASN A 45 8.36 -4.62 3.30
CA ASN A 45 9.23 -3.66 3.98
C ASN A 45 8.70 -3.22 5.35
N ASN A 46 7.54 -3.73 5.80
CA ASN A 46 6.81 -3.20 6.96
C ASN A 46 6.61 -1.67 6.87
N SER A 47 6.48 -1.14 5.66
CA SER A 47 6.34 0.29 5.43
C SER A 47 4.88 0.69 5.43
N SER A 48 4.61 1.93 5.84
CA SER A 48 3.28 2.53 5.78
C SER A 48 2.94 2.91 4.34
N SER A 49 1.67 2.74 3.97
CA SER A 49 1.12 3.24 2.69
C SER A 49 0.88 4.76 2.71
N MET A 50 1.29 5.45 3.77
CA MET A 50 1.22 6.90 3.84
C MET A 50 2.24 7.56 2.89
N PRO A 51 1.90 8.76 2.36
CA PRO A 51 2.87 9.55 1.61
C PRO A 51 4.16 9.78 2.40
N MET A 52 5.30 9.66 1.72
CA MET A 52 6.58 10.04 2.31
C MET A 52 6.55 11.53 2.65
N LYS A 53 6.88 11.87 3.89
CA LYS A 53 7.10 13.25 4.32
C LYS A 53 8.57 13.58 4.21
N LEU A 54 8.86 14.84 3.88
CA LEU A 54 10.23 15.33 3.91
C LEU A 54 10.76 15.26 5.34
N ASP A 55 11.98 14.76 5.51
CA ASP A 55 12.66 14.77 6.80
C ASP A 55 12.81 16.22 7.31
N GLU A 56 12.46 16.46 8.58
CA GLU A 56 12.50 17.80 9.16
C GLU A 56 13.89 18.44 9.10
N LYS A 57 14.97 17.66 9.23
CA LYS A 57 16.33 18.20 9.19
C LYS A 57 16.66 18.63 7.78
N LEU A 58 16.27 17.83 6.79
CA LEU A 58 16.44 18.19 5.38
C LEU A 58 15.62 19.42 5.01
N PHE A 59 14.37 19.51 5.48
CA PHE A 59 13.53 20.70 5.30
C PHE A 59 14.19 21.96 5.89
N LYS A 60 14.64 21.89 7.14
CA LYS A 60 15.35 23.01 7.82
C LYS A 60 16.62 23.42 7.06
N LYS A 61 17.37 22.47 6.51
CA LYS A 61 18.57 22.74 5.70
C LYS A 61 18.24 23.49 4.41
N ILE A 62 17.20 23.08 3.68
CA ILE A 62 16.77 23.75 2.44
C ILE A 62 16.37 25.20 2.73
N ILE A 63 15.58 25.43 3.78
CA ILE A 63 15.14 26.77 4.17
C ILE A 63 16.34 27.64 4.63
N SER A 64 17.28 27.07 5.36
CA SER A 64 18.48 27.79 5.83
C SER A 64 19.43 28.20 4.71
N ASN A 65 19.51 27.42 3.62
CA ASN A 65 20.37 27.72 2.46
C ASN A 65 19.71 28.66 1.45
N SER A 66 18.43 28.97 1.62
CA SER A 66 17.67 29.85 0.72
C SER A 66 17.57 31.30 1.23
N LYS A 67 18.26 31.62 2.34
CA LYS A 67 18.49 32.98 2.86
C LYS A 67 19.95 33.36 2.63
#